data_AF-A0A0R0LIC9-F1
#
_entry.id   AF-A0A0R0LIC9-F1
#
_cell.length_a   1.000
_cell.length_b   1.000
_cell.length_c   1.000
_cell.angle_alpha   90.00
_cell.angle_beta   90.00
_cell.angle_gamma   90.00
#
_symmetry.space_group_name_H-M   'P 1'
#
loop_
_entity.id
_entity.type
_entity.pdbx_description
1 polymer ?
#
loop_
_entity_poly.entity_id
_entity_poly.type
_entity_poly.pdbx_seq_one_letter_code
_entity_poly.pdbx_strand_id
1 'polypeptide(L)'
;MSAWNDFNDAEQQQSFDLIPKGTVAKVRMTVKPGGYDDPSQGWVGGYATQSFETGSIFLACEFVVLEGEFAKRKLWSNIGLQSPKGPTWGNMGRTFVRAALNSARNVRPDDNSPQAAAARRIQGFHELDGLEFIARIDIEKDGRGELKNVVKMAVEPGEPEYSALMAGAEFIPNRTVGTPTAVPTAHPSTVPTTVPPAAAGRPAVSGKPAWAQ
;
A
#
# COMPACT_ATOMS: atom_id res chain seq x y z
N MET A 1 25.59 38.46 11.24
CA MET A 1 25.56 37.31 12.18
C MET A 1 25.48 36.03 11.36
N SER A 2 26.00 34.91 11.86
CA SER A 2 25.98 33.65 11.11
C SER A 2 24.64 32.94 11.36
N ALA A 3 24.02 32.38 10.33
CA ALA A 3 22.76 31.63 10.41
C ALA A 3 22.82 30.41 11.37
N TRP A 4 24.02 30.01 11.81
CA TRP A 4 24.21 28.96 12.81
C TRP A 4 23.66 29.33 14.20
N ASN A 5 23.69 30.62 14.56
CA ASN A 5 23.37 31.08 15.91
C ASN A 5 22.38 32.26 15.96
N ASP A 6 21.90 32.69 14.81
CA ASP A 6 20.86 33.69 14.64
C ASP A 6 19.68 33.03 13.90
N PHE A 7 18.56 32.87 14.60
CA PHE A 7 17.36 32.16 14.12
C PHE A 7 16.18 33.11 13.88
N ASN A 8 16.41 34.43 13.91
CA ASN A 8 15.32 35.39 13.74
C ASN A 8 14.71 35.37 12.34
N ASP A 9 15.42 34.80 11.36
CA ASP A 9 14.98 34.56 9.99
C ASP A 9 14.57 33.10 9.72
N ALA A 10 14.54 32.25 10.75
CA ALA A 10 14.11 30.86 10.63
C ALA A 10 12.61 30.79 10.31
N GLU A 11 12.25 29.94 9.34
CA GLU A 11 10.85 29.70 9.00
C GLU A 11 10.07 29.13 10.19
N GLN A 12 8.79 29.51 10.27
CA GLN A 12 7.92 28.98 11.30
C GLN A 12 7.69 27.47 11.09
N GLN A 13 7.69 26.72 12.19
CA GLN A 13 7.52 25.28 12.18
C GLN A 13 6.22 24.90 11.47
N GLN A 14 6.32 24.05 10.45
CA GLN A 14 5.14 23.53 9.75
C GLN A 14 4.46 22.44 10.58
N SER A 15 3.16 22.60 10.80
CA SER A 15 2.29 21.54 11.32
C SER A 15 1.64 20.83 10.14
N PHE A 16 1.49 19.52 10.25
CA PHE A 16 0.88 18.71 9.21
C PHE A 16 -0.35 17.99 9.74
N ASP A 17 -1.47 18.08 9.01
CA ASP A 17 -2.70 17.36 9.35
C ASP A 17 -2.53 15.85 9.22
N LEU A 18 -3.30 15.09 9.99
CA LEU A 18 -3.32 13.63 9.91
C LEU A 18 -3.79 13.15 8.54
N ILE A 19 -3.08 12.18 7.99
CA ILE A 19 -3.54 11.46 6.80
C ILE A 19 -4.84 10.72 7.17
N PRO A 20 -5.91 10.80 6.35
CA PRO A 20 -7.15 10.10 6.64
C PRO A 20 -6.95 8.60 6.86
N LYS A 21 -7.72 8.02 7.79
CA LYS A 21 -7.75 6.58 8.01
C LYS A 21 -8.22 5.86 6.75
N GLY A 22 -7.54 4.78 6.39
CA GLY A 22 -7.86 3.97 5.22
C GLY A 22 -7.20 4.46 3.93
N THR A 23 -6.45 5.56 3.96
CA THR A 23 -5.63 5.98 2.83
C THR A 23 -4.64 4.89 2.48
N VAL A 24 -4.60 4.51 1.21
CA VAL A 24 -3.64 3.54 0.68
C VAL A 24 -2.58 4.30 -0.10
N ALA A 25 -1.31 4.06 0.20
CA ALA A 25 -0.21 4.75 -0.44
C ALA A 25 1.03 3.85 -0.57
N LYS A 26 1.84 4.12 -1.59
CA LYS A 26 3.17 3.52 -1.71
C LYS A 26 4.11 4.17 -0.70
N VAL A 27 4.74 3.34 0.14
CA VAL A 27 5.65 3.79 1.19
C VAL A 27 7.00 3.11 1.03
N ARG A 28 8.06 3.81 1.44
CA ARG A 28 9.38 3.23 1.73
C ARG A 28 9.54 3.07 3.23
N MET A 29 9.89 1.87 3.68
CA MET A 29 10.21 1.59 5.07
C MET A 29 11.70 1.81 5.34
N THR A 30 11.99 2.38 6.49
CA THR A 30 13.33 2.45 7.07
C THR A 30 13.29 1.90 8.48
N VAL A 31 14.19 0.96 8.78
CA VAL A 31 14.28 0.37 10.13
C VAL A 31 15.32 1.14 10.93
N LYS A 32 14.87 1.83 11.98
CA LYS A 32 15.78 2.57 12.87
C LYS A 32 16.53 1.57 13.76
N PRO A 33 17.87 1.62 13.80
CA PRO A 33 18.66 0.79 14.70
C PRO A 33 18.29 1.06 16.16
N GLY A 34 18.03 -0.01 16.91
CA GLY A 34 17.76 0.02 18.34
C GLY A 34 18.90 -0.49 19.22
N GLY A 35 19.92 -1.10 18.62
CA GLY A 35 21.11 -1.62 19.29
C GLY A 35 20.90 -2.94 20.03
N TYR A 36 19.72 -3.57 19.93
CA TYR A 36 19.49 -4.89 20.51
C TYR A 36 19.75 -6.00 19.49
N ASP A 37 20.55 -6.99 19.89
CA ASP A 37 20.84 -8.20 19.12
C ASP A 37 20.57 -9.45 19.97
N ASP A 38 20.05 -10.48 19.31
CA ASP A 38 19.90 -11.83 19.85
C ASP A 38 20.17 -12.85 18.73
N PRO A 39 21.43 -13.33 18.61
CA PRO A 39 21.82 -14.31 17.59
C PRO A 39 21.04 -15.63 17.66
N SER A 40 20.51 -16.00 18.83
CA SER A 40 19.71 -17.23 18.99
C SER A 40 18.37 -17.15 18.25
N GLN A 41 17.85 -15.93 18.08
CA GLN A 41 16.65 -15.63 17.30
C GLN A 41 16.97 -15.21 15.86
N GLY A 42 18.25 -15.12 15.49
CA GLY A 42 18.69 -14.54 14.22
C GLY A 42 18.52 -13.02 14.14
N TRP A 43 18.30 -12.34 15.27
CA TRP A 43 18.22 -10.89 15.33
C TRP A 43 19.63 -10.33 15.48
N VAL A 44 20.18 -9.84 14.38
CA VAL A 44 21.55 -9.36 14.31
C VAL A 44 21.62 -8.01 13.59
N GLY A 45 22.69 -7.25 13.82
CA GLY A 45 22.95 -5.98 13.13
C GLY A 45 22.35 -4.76 13.83
N GLY A 46 21.91 -4.89 15.07
CA GLY A 46 21.44 -3.80 15.93
C GLY A 46 20.10 -3.19 15.51
N TYR A 47 19.32 -3.88 14.67
CA TYR A 47 18.05 -3.37 14.17
C TYR A 47 16.91 -3.45 15.20
N ALA A 48 16.92 -4.46 16.05
CA ALA A 48 15.89 -4.61 17.05
C ALA A 48 16.07 -3.58 18.17
N THR A 49 14.96 -3.20 18.78
CA THR A 49 14.88 -2.33 19.95
C THR A 49 14.20 -3.10 21.07
N GLN A 50 14.78 -3.08 22.27
CA GLN A 50 14.12 -3.57 23.48
C GLN A 50 13.54 -2.38 24.27
N SER A 51 12.26 -2.46 24.61
CA SER A 51 11.62 -1.50 25.51
C SER A 51 12.10 -1.73 26.95
N PHE A 52 12.73 -0.71 27.55
CA PHE A 52 13.11 -0.74 28.97
C PHE A 52 11.90 -0.78 29.92
N GLU A 53 10.76 -0.23 29.49
CA GLU A 53 9.54 -0.16 30.29
C GLU A 53 8.77 -1.49 30.29
N THR A 54 8.67 -2.14 29.13
CA THR A 54 7.78 -3.31 28.96
C THR A 54 8.52 -4.62 28.72
N GLY A 55 9.83 -4.59 28.45
CA GLY A 55 10.61 -5.76 28.03
C GLY A 55 10.28 -6.28 26.63
N SER A 56 9.39 -5.61 25.88
CA SER A 56 9.00 -6.02 24.54
C SER A 56 10.10 -5.67 23.52
N ILE A 57 10.26 -6.50 22.50
CA ILE A 57 11.29 -6.36 21.45
C ILE A 57 10.58 -6.09 20.12
N PHE A 58 11.04 -5.09 19.37
CA PHE A 58 10.40 -4.62 18.15
C PHE A 58 11.38 -3.98 17.17
N LEU A 59 10.95 -3.82 15.92
CA LEU A 59 11.59 -2.94 14.95
C LEU A 59 10.92 -1.57 15.00
N ALA A 60 11.71 -0.51 15.19
CA ALA A 60 11.22 0.86 15.12
C ALA A 60 11.24 1.32 13.65
N CYS A 61 10.08 1.32 13.00
CA CYS A 61 10.00 1.59 11.57
C CYS A 61 9.52 3.01 11.30
N GLU A 62 10.21 3.67 10.38
CA GLU A 62 9.79 4.90 9.74
C GLU A 62 9.29 4.57 8.34
N PHE A 63 8.18 5.19 7.94
CA PHE A 63 7.62 5.04 6.60
C PHE A 63 7.51 6.40 5.95
N VAL A 64 7.99 6.52 4.73
CA VAL A 64 7.84 7.73 3.92
C VAL A 64 6.93 7.43 2.75
N VAL A 65 5.85 8.21 2.62
CA VAL A 65 4.97 8.14 1.45
C VAL A 65 5.72 8.66 0.23
N LEU A 66 5.78 7.85 -0.82
CA LEU A 66 6.60 8.15 -2.00
C LEU A 66 5.88 9.01 -3.04
N GLU A 67 4.57 8.83 -3.20
CA GLU A 67 3.77 9.46 -4.25
C GLU A 67 2.34 9.76 -3.80
N GLY A 68 1.61 10.53 -4.61
CA GLY A 68 0.24 10.98 -4.34
C GLY A 68 0.16 12.22 -3.45
N GLU A 69 -1.06 12.57 -3.04
CA GLU A 69 -1.40 13.77 -2.24
C GLU A 69 -0.58 13.91 -0.96
N PHE A 70 -0.22 12.77 -0.34
CA PHE A 70 0.53 12.73 0.91
C PHE A 70 2.02 12.43 0.70
N ALA A 71 2.58 12.66 -0.49
CA ALA A 71 3.99 12.43 -0.77
C ALA A 71 4.91 13.16 0.23
N LYS A 72 6.03 12.52 0.57
CA LYS A 72 7.04 12.97 1.55
C LYS A 72 6.55 13.02 3.00
N ARG A 73 5.30 12.65 3.29
CA ARG A 73 4.81 12.51 4.66
C ARG A 73 5.47 11.31 5.33
N LYS A 74 5.86 11.52 6.59
CA LYS A 74 6.56 10.54 7.41
C LYS A 74 5.61 9.98 8.46
N LEU A 75 5.62 8.66 8.61
CA LEU A 75 4.85 7.91 9.58
C LEU A 75 5.80 7.04 10.42
N TRP A 76 5.37 6.67 11.62
CA TRP A 76 6.15 5.80 12.49
C TRP A 76 5.27 4.68 13.03
N SER A 77 5.78 3.45 12.98
CA SER A 77 5.11 2.30 13.59
C SER A 77 6.12 1.27 14.06
N ASN A 78 5.75 0.51 15.07
CA ASN A 78 6.60 -0.53 15.62
C ASN A 78 6.12 -1.89 15.12
N ILE A 79 7.03 -2.69 14.58
CA ILE A 79 6.76 -4.08 14.21
C ILE A 79 7.18 -4.96 15.38
N GLY A 80 6.21 -5.61 16.02
CA GLY A 80 6.47 -6.49 17.16
C GLY A 80 7.29 -7.72 16.77
N LEU A 81 8.36 -7.99 17.51
CA LEU A 81 9.14 -9.23 17.40
C LEU A 81 8.81 -10.19 18.55
N GLN A 82 8.75 -9.65 19.78
CA GLN A 82 8.44 -10.40 21.00
C GLN A 82 7.78 -9.50 22.04
N SER A 83 6.87 -10.07 22.84
CA SER A 83 6.30 -9.41 24.02
C SER A 83 6.26 -10.35 25.22
N PRO A 84 6.56 -9.87 26.43
CA PRO A 84 6.32 -10.64 27.66
C PRO A 84 4.85 -10.99 27.90
N LYS A 85 3.92 -10.25 27.27
CA LYS A 85 2.47 -10.50 27.37
C LYS A 85 1.99 -11.71 26.56
N GLY A 86 2.84 -12.28 25.70
CA GLY A 86 2.51 -13.45 24.89
C GLY A 86 2.82 -13.28 23.40
N PRO A 87 2.56 -14.33 22.60
CA PRO A 87 3.03 -14.42 21.22
C PRO A 87 2.26 -13.55 20.22
N THR A 88 1.08 -13.04 20.60
CA THR A 88 0.17 -12.33 19.69
C THR A 88 0.85 -11.16 18.99
N TRP A 89 1.59 -10.33 19.71
CA TRP A 89 2.23 -9.15 19.13
C TRP A 89 3.36 -9.50 18.15
N GLY A 90 4.18 -10.50 18.49
CA GLY A 90 5.19 -11.04 17.58
C GLY A 90 4.57 -11.65 16.32
N ASN A 91 3.45 -12.38 16.47
CA ASN A 91 2.71 -12.94 15.34
C ASN A 91 2.13 -11.85 14.43
N MET A 92 1.60 -10.76 15.00
CA MET A 92 1.14 -9.60 14.23
C MET A 92 2.29 -8.99 13.40
N GLY A 93 3.47 -8.83 14.00
CA GLY A 93 4.65 -8.32 13.28
C GLY A 93 5.10 -9.27 12.16
N ARG A 94 5.10 -10.58 12.39
CA ARG A 94 5.42 -11.58 11.36
C ARG A 94 4.44 -11.55 10.19
N THR A 95 3.14 -11.44 10.47
CA THR A 95 2.11 -11.30 9.43
C THR A 95 2.30 -10.02 8.64
N PHE A 96 2.60 -8.90 9.31
CA PHE A 96 2.88 -7.64 8.65
C PHE A 96 4.10 -7.72 7.72
N VAL A 97 5.23 -8.26 8.21
CA VAL A 97 6.45 -8.42 7.38
C VAL A 97 6.19 -9.31 6.17
N ARG A 98 5.45 -10.42 6.33
CA ARG A 98 5.03 -11.26 5.21
C ARG A 98 4.23 -10.46 4.17
N ALA A 99 3.24 -9.70 4.61
CA ALA A 99 2.40 -8.90 3.71
C ALA A 99 3.20 -7.79 3.01
N ALA A 100 4.10 -7.11 3.72
CA ALA A 100 4.99 -6.11 3.14
C ALA A 100 5.93 -6.71 2.09
N LEU A 101 6.51 -7.89 2.35
CA LEU A 101 7.34 -8.61 1.37
C LEU A 101 6.52 -9.08 0.15
N ASN A 102 5.30 -9.57 0.37
CA ASN A 102 4.40 -9.96 -0.71
C ASN A 102 4.06 -8.78 -1.61
N SER A 103 3.74 -7.64 -1.01
CA SER A 103 3.46 -6.38 -1.69
C SER A 103 4.69 -5.86 -2.46
N ALA A 104 5.87 -5.86 -1.84
CA ALA A 104 7.10 -5.38 -2.47
C ALA A 104 7.59 -6.29 -3.61
N ARG A 105 7.45 -7.61 -3.46
CA ARG A 105 7.99 -8.63 -4.37
C ARG A 105 6.93 -9.21 -5.31
N ASN A 106 5.73 -8.60 -5.33
CA ASN A 106 4.59 -9.01 -6.14
C ASN A 106 4.23 -10.51 -6.03
N VAL A 107 4.25 -11.03 -4.81
CA VAL A 107 3.93 -12.43 -4.50
C VAL A 107 2.50 -12.51 -3.98
N ARG A 108 1.65 -13.32 -4.62
CA ARG A 108 0.26 -13.49 -4.17
C ARG A 108 0.21 -14.19 -2.81
N PRO A 109 -0.71 -13.82 -1.90
CA PRO A 109 -0.77 -14.39 -0.56
C PRO A 109 -1.09 -15.90 -0.54
N ASP A 110 -1.83 -16.38 -1.54
CA ASP A 110 -2.24 -17.78 -1.77
C ASP A 110 -1.18 -18.62 -2.49
N ASP A 111 -0.14 -18.00 -3.06
CA ASP A 111 0.98 -18.70 -3.69
C ASP A 111 1.88 -19.33 -2.62
N ASN A 112 1.91 -20.67 -2.58
CA ASN A 112 2.73 -21.48 -1.68
C ASN A 112 3.86 -22.22 -2.42
N SER A 113 4.19 -21.79 -3.64
CA SER A 113 5.31 -22.34 -4.39
C SER A 113 6.65 -22.14 -3.65
N PRO A 114 7.66 -23.00 -3.91
CA PRO A 114 9.00 -22.80 -3.38
C PRO A 114 9.60 -21.42 -3.70
N GLN A 115 9.24 -20.86 -4.86
CA GLN A 115 9.64 -19.54 -5.33
C GLN A 115 9.04 -18.45 -4.44
N ALA A 116 7.73 -18.51 -4.16
CA ALA A 116 7.05 -17.59 -3.25
C ALA A 116 7.60 -17.69 -1.81
N ALA A 117 7.93 -18.90 -1.36
CA ALA A 117 8.55 -19.11 -0.05
C ALA A 117 9.95 -18.48 0.02
N ALA A 118 10.78 -18.64 -1.01
CA ALA A 118 12.09 -17.99 -1.10
C ALA A 118 11.95 -16.46 -1.14
N ALA A 119 10.98 -15.94 -1.89
CA ALA A 119 10.68 -14.51 -1.96
C ALA A 119 10.14 -13.92 -0.65
N ARG A 120 9.74 -14.72 0.35
CA ARG A 120 9.36 -14.22 1.69
C ARG A 120 10.46 -14.39 2.73
N ARG A 121 11.54 -15.09 2.38
CA ARG A 121 12.68 -15.29 3.27
C ARG A 121 13.59 -14.08 3.19
N ILE A 122 14.10 -13.67 4.35
CA ILE A 122 15.12 -12.64 4.51
C ILE A 122 16.30 -13.24 5.28
N GLN A 123 17.51 -12.79 5.01
CA GLN A 123 18.74 -13.16 5.73
C GLN A 123 18.89 -12.36 7.03
N GLY A 124 18.30 -11.16 7.09
CA GLY A 124 18.28 -10.33 8.28
C GLY A 124 17.40 -9.09 8.10
N PHE A 125 17.24 -8.30 9.16
CA PHE A 125 16.37 -7.13 9.15
C PHE A 125 16.84 -6.00 8.22
N HIS A 126 18.11 -5.99 7.82
CA HIS A 126 18.63 -5.06 6.82
C HIS A 126 17.91 -5.17 5.47
N GLU A 127 17.36 -6.34 5.10
CA GLU A 127 16.57 -6.49 3.87
C GLU A 127 15.21 -5.79 3.92
N LEU A 128 14.74 -5.42 5.11
CA LEU A 128 13.52 -4.64 5.30
C LEU A 128 13.81 -3.14 5.16
N ASP A 129 15.05 -2.72 5.35
CA ASP A 129 15.44 -1.32 5.23
C ASP A 129 15.47 -0.91 3.75
N GLY A 130 14.74 0.15 3.41
CA GLY A 130 14.51 0.59 2.04
C GLY A 130 13.41 -0.19 1.30
N LEU A 131 12.71 -1.13 1.96
CA LEU A 131 11.64 -1.89 1.32
C LEU A 131 10.48 -0.97 0.91
N GLU A 132 10.13 -1.00 -0.37
CA GLU A 132 9.00 -0.25 -0.91
C GLU A 132 7.79 -1.16 -1.10
N PHE A 133 6.65 -0.76 -0.56
CA PHE A 133 5.42 -1.54 -0.66
C PHE A 133 4.18 -0.65 -0.53
N ILE A 134 3.01 -1.22 -0.83
CA ILE A 134 1.73 -0.52 -0.68
C ILE A 134 1.22 -0.71 0.75
N ALA A 135 0.97 0.38 1.46
CA ALA A 135 0.51 0.37 2.84
C ALA A 135 -0.86 1.04 2.97
N ARG A 136 -1.67 0.52 3.90
CA ARG A 136 -2.89 1.17 4.38
C ARG A 136 -2.58 1.93 5.67
N ILE A 137 -2.80 3.23 5.63
CA ILE A 137 -2.54 4.16 6.73
C ILE A 137 -3.76 4.16 7.65
N ASP A 138 -3.51 4.04 8.96
CA ASP A 138 -4.50 4.12 10.01
C ASP A 138 -4.17 5.30 10.96
N ILE A 139 -5.11 5.62 11.84
CA ILE A 139 -4.97 6.62 12.89
C ILE A 139 -5.16 5.93 14.23
N GLU A 140 -4.19 6.10 15.13
CA GLU A 140 -4.26 5.57 16.48
C GLU A 140 -3.93 6.61 17.53
N LYS A 141 -4.46 6.39 18.74
CA LYS A 141 -4.04 7.14 19.92
C LYS A 141 -2.71 6.60 20.41
N ASP A 142 -1.77 7.49 20.67
CA ASP A 142 -0.51 7.15 21.31
C ASP A 142 -0.70 6.96 22.84
N GLY A 143 0.41 6.72 23.56
CA GLY A 143 0.39 6.55 25.01
C GLY A 143 -0.05 7.81 25.79
N ARG A 144 -0.12 8.97 25.14
CA ARG A 144 -0.57 10.26 25.69
C ARG A 144 -2.01 10.59 25.28
N GLY A 145 -2.63 9.76 24.43
CA GLY A 145 -3.98 9.96 23.91
C GLY A 145 -4.05 10.80 22.64
N GLU A 146 -2.92 11.22 22.08
CA GLU A 146 -2.84 12.01 20.84
C GLU A 146 -2.97 11.11 19.62
N LEU A 147 -3.69 11.59 18.61
CA LEU A 147 -3.87 10.85 17.35
C LEU A 147 -2.61 10.96 16.49
N LYS A 148 -2.14 9.82 15.98
CA LYS A 148 -1.01 9.73 15.06
C LYS A 148 -1.31 8.78 13.91
N ASN A 149 -0.68 9.02 12.76
CA ASN A 149 -0.73 8.08 11.66
C ASN A 149 0.19 6.88 11.91
N VAL A 150 -0.33 5.69 11.62
CA VAL A 150 0.39 4.42 11.75
C VAL A 150 0.20 3.55 10.51
N VAL A 151 1.16 2.68 10.24
CA VAL A 151 1.09 1.65 9.22
C VAL A 151 0.92 0.32 9.92
N LYS A 152 -0.25 -0.31 9.73
CA LYS A 152 -0.59 -1.61 10.34
C LYS A 152 -0.85 -2.72 9.35
N MET A 153 -1.17 -2.36 8.12
CA MET A 153 -1.51 -3.31 7.07
C MET A 153 -0.76 -2.93 5.81
N ALA A 154 -0.07 -3.90 5.23
CA ALA A 154 0.37 -3.83 3.84
C ALA A 154 -0.75 -4.37 2.95
N VAL A 155 -0.91 -3.79 1.77
CA VAL A 155 -1.86 -4.22 0.75
C VAL A 155 -1.15 -5.22 -0.15
N GLU A 156 -1.69 -6.43 -0.25
CA GLU A 156 -1.06 -7.54 -0.97
C GLU A 156 -1.55 -7.65 -2.43
N PRO A 157 -0.79 -8.34 -3.32
CA PRO A 157 -1.22 -8.57 -4.69
C PRO A 157 -2.51 -9.37 -4.76
N GLY A 158 -3.54 -8.79 -5.42
CA GLY A 158 -4.88 -9.36 -5.53
C GLY A 158 -5.97 -8.50 -4.90
N GLU A 159 -5.60 -7.51 -4.08
CA GLU A 159 -6.52 -6.45 -3.66
C GLU A 159 -6.73 -5.42 -4.79
N PRO A 160 -7.93 -4.86 -4.97
CA PRO A 160 -8.22 -3.91 -6.04
C PRO A 160 -7.35 -2.64 -5.95
N GLU A 161 -6.97 -2.22 -4.74
CA GLU A 161 -6.13 -1.05 -4.48
C GLU A 161 -4.67 -1.27 -4.91
N TYR A 162 -4.19 -2.52 -4.88
CA TYR A 162 -2.80 -2.86 -5.17
C TYR A 162 -2.43 -2.61 -6.64
N SER A 163 -3.26 -3.10 -7.57
CA SER A 163 -2.99 -3.03 -9.01
C SER A 163 -2.97 -1.58 -9.54
N ALA A 164 -3.80 -0.70 -8.97
CA ALA A 164 -3.83 0.71 -9.33
C ALA A 164 -2.54 1.44 -8.89
N LEU A 165 -2.14 1.28 -7.63
CA LEU A 165 -0.97 1.97 -7.09
C LEU A 165 0.34 1.43 -7.64
N MET A 166 0.46 0.12 -7.87
CA MET A 166 1.65 -0.45 -8.49
C MET A 166 1.83 -0.05 -9.96
N ALA A 167 0.74 0.29 -10.66
CA ALA A 167 0.79 0.85 -12.01
C ALA A 167 1.09 2.36 -12.05
N GLY A 168 1.36 2.99 -10.90
CA GLY A 168 1.59 4.43 -10.78
C GLY A 168 0.32 5.28 -10.91
N ALA A 169 -0.86 4.66 -10.75
CA ALA A 169 -2.12 5.38 -10.74
C ALA A 169 -2.48 5.81 -9.31
N GLU A 170 -2.84 7.09 -9.15
CA GLU A 170 -3.32 7.65 -7.89
C GLU A 170 -4.58 6.90 -7.43
N PHE A 171 -4.47 6.14 -6.33
CA PHE A 171 -5.64 5.56 -5.68
C PHE A 171 -6.19 6.55 -4.66
N ILE A 172 -7.34 7.13 -4.99
CA ILE A 172 -8.12 7.98 -4.09
C ILE A 172 -9.25 7.12 -3.50
N PRO A 173 -9.18 6.67 -2.24
CA PRO A 173 -10.33 6.01 -1.63
C PRO A 173 -11.46 7.03 -1.42
N ASN A 174 -12.69 6.59 -1.75
CA ASN A 174 -13.96 7.31 -1.62
C ASN A 174 -14.37 8.20 -2.82
N ARG A 175 -14.74 7.57 -3.94
CA ARG A 175 -15.80 8.11 -4.81
C ARG A 175 -17.08 7.33 -4.58
N THR A 176 -17.91 7.79 -3.65
CA THR A 176 -19.31 7.42 -3.56
C THR A 176 -20.03 7.76 -4.88
N VAL A 177 -20.57 6.72 -5.52
CA VAL A 177 -21.73 6.67 -6.43
C VAL A 177 -21.82 7.70 -7.57
N GLY A 178 -21.85 7.20 -8.82
CA GLY A 178 -22.64 7.84 -9.87
C GLY A 178 -22.13 7.68 -11.30
N THR A 179 -22.87 6.88 -12.08
CA THR A 179 -23.02 6.87 -13.56
C THR A 179 -21.88 6.34 -14.45
N PRO A 180 -22.16 5.35 -15.33
CA PRO A 180 -21.27 4.99 -16.41
C PRO A 180 -21.36 6.06 -17.51
N THR A 181 -20.30 6.86 -17.68
CA THR A 181 -20.19 7.74 -18.84
C THR A 181 -19.68 6.94 -20.03
N ALA A 182 -20.47 7.00 -21.09
CA ALA A 182 -20.30 6.28 -22.34
C ALA A 182 -18.93 6.50 -22.99
N VAL A 183 -18.47 5.44 -23.64
CA VAL A 183 -17.34 5.43 -24.57
C VAL A 183 -17.62 6.40 -25.73
N PRO A 184 -16.74 7.36 -26.07
CA PRO A 184 -16.91 8.12 -27.30
C PRO A 184 -16.45 7.26 -28.47
N THR A 185 -17.40 6.78 -29.28
CA THR A 185 -17.12 6.23 -30.60
C THR A 185 -16.63 7.32 -31.52
N ALA A 186 -15.46 7.10 -32.12
CA ALA A 186 -14.86 7.94 -33.13
C ALA A 186 -15.75 8.05 -34.38
N HIS A 187 -15.99 9.28 -34.81
CA HIS A 187 -16.61 9.62 -36.09
C HIS A 187 -15.51 9.86 -37.12
N PRO A 188 -15.54 9.21 -38.30
CA PRO A 188 -14.98 9.80 -39.51
C PRO A 188 -16.10 10.38 -40.39
N SER A 189 -15.91 11.64 -40.76
CA SER A 189 -16.76 12.44 -41.63
C SER A 189 -16.60 12.03 -43.10
N THR A 190 -17.70 11.75 -43.81
CA THR A 190 -17.73 11.72 -45.29
C THR A 190 -19.07 12.23 -45.85
N VAL A 191 -18.98 13.39 -46.51
CA VAL A 191 -19.73 13.92 -47.68
C VAL A 191 -21.20 13.51 -47.98
N PRO A 192 -22.10 14.47 -48.26
CA PRO A 192 -23.48 14.20 -48.68
C PRO A 192 -23.61 14.14 -50.21
N THR A 193 -24.28 13.11 -50.73
CA THR A 193 -24.83 13.11 -52.10
C THR A 193 -26.27 12.59 -52.07
N THR A 194 -27.18 13.43 -52.55
CA THR A 194 -28.62 13.22 -52.73
C THR A 194 -28.94 12.38 -53.97
N VAL A 195 -29.96 11.49 -53.93
CA VAL A 195 -31.00 11.18 -54.97
C VAL A 195 -31.97 10.09 -54.40
N PRO A 196 -33.28 10.04 -54.77
CA PRO A 196 -34.37 9.46 -53.95
C PRO A 196 -34.96 8.12 -54.55
N PRO A 197 -36.22 7.69 -54.28
CA PRO A 197 -36.56 6.44 -53.56
C PRO A 197 -37.14 5.31 -54.44
N ALA A 198 -37.19 4.07 -53.93
CA ALA A 198 -37.96 2.97 -54.52
C ALA A 198 -38.52 2.03 -53.45
N ALA A 199 -39.66 1.41 -53.77
CA ALA A 199 -40.73 0.97 -52.87
C ALA A 199 -40.60 -0.45 -52.29
N ALA A 200 -41.29 -0.62 -51.16
CA ALA A 200 -42.16 -1.73 -50.73
C ALA A 200 -41.75 -3.21 -50.95
N GLY A 201 -41.82 -3.99 -49.85
CA GLY A 201 -42.04 -5.45 -49.92
C GLY A 201 -41.67 -6.23 -48.64
N ARG A 202 -42.66 -6.50 -47.77
CA ARG A 202 -42.69 -7.65 -46.83
C ARG A 202 -43.32 -8.86 -47.58
N PRO A 203 -43.46 -10.07 -46.99
CA PRO A 203 -42.65 -10.84 -46.00
C PRO A 203 -42.44 -12.32 -46.46
N ALA A 204 -41.74 -13.16 -45.68
CA ALA A 204 -42.14 -14.57 -45.39
C ALA A 204 -41.09 -15.40 -44.60
N VAL A 205 -41.50 -15.78 -43.38
CA VAL A 205 -41.39 -17.06 -42.64
C VAL A 205 -40.36 -18.17 -42.94
N SER A 206 -39.92 -18.72 -41.80
CA SER A 206 -39.70 -20.14 -41.45
C SER A 206 -38.33 -20.79 -41.69
N GLY A 207 -37.86 -21.49 -40.64
CA GLY A 207 -36.77 -22.46 -40.75
C GLY A 207 -35.95 -22.64 -39.46
N LYS A 208 -36.49 -23.33 -38.46
CA LYS A 208 -35.67 -24.15 -37.54
C LYS A 208 -35.68 -25.60 -38.06
N PRO A 209 -34.53 -26.30 -38.04
CA PRO A 209 -34.46 -27.61 -37.39
C PRO A 209 -33.21 -27.67 -36.47
N ALA A 210 -33.16 -28.33 -35.30
CA ALA A 210 -33.60 -29.66 -34.85
C ALA A 210 -32.65 -30.80 -35.27
N TRP A 211 -31.56 -30.96 -34.50
CA TRP A 211 -30.51 -32.03 -34.42
C TRP A 211 -29.13 -31.34 -34.34
N ALA A 212 -28.14 -31.66 -33.50
CA ALA A 212 -27.89 -32.80 -32.65
C ALA A 212 -26.97 -32.39 -31.48
N GLN A 213 -27.26 -33.01 -30.33
CA GLN A 213 -26.45 -33.26 -29.12
C GLN A 213 -25.92 -32.09 -28.28
#